data_AF-A0A3M7GUJ3-F1
#
_entry.id   AF-A0A3M7GUJ3-F1
#
_cell.length_a   1.000
_cell.length_b   1.000
_cell.length_c   1.000
_cell.angle_alpha   90.00
_cell.angle_beta   90.00
_cell.angle_gamma   90.00
#
_symmetry.space_group_name_H-M   'P 1'
#
loop_
_entity.id
_entity.type
_entity.pdbx_description
1 polymer ?
#
loop_
_entity_poly.entity_id
_entity_poly.type
_entity_poly.pdbx_seq_one_letter_code
_entity_poly.pdbx_strand_id
1 'polypeptide(L)'
;MDAPWMIIWEISLTIAVLISTGVTIFILTLPGAYSQHEPHEITESTFTEDEKKDPKRSGYAHFQQNKSNDGSLELDTSVQVVVLGDIGRSPRMQYHALSIARHGGKVDLIGYVESDVHPDILTHRFINIIPIPAFPYQTKNKLLFLLLAPLKVAWQIQALYHALGYRTQAAKWMLVQNPPSIPTLLVAQIICFFRRTKLIIDWHNFGYSILALRLGDQHLLVRLSEWYEGFFARSASAHFAVTNAMCRVLREKWGIEALALHDRPAEHLQPLSTEQRIAFLKTRPELEGQSFDMQARSWRLIVSSTSWTPDEDFGVLLDALVQYASRRKQDSTLPRLWAVITGKGPQKGYYMQRIQKLVEERKLDDVIIATAWLSQEDYARLLGSADLGVSLHTSSSGVDLPMKVVDMFGTGLPVAGWSKFEAWPELVKEGENGRGFSSADGLTQVLQELFGGDERELKKLREGAMKECRRRWDDEWMPIAGRLFQLKG
;
A
#
# COMPACT_ATOMS: atom_id res chain seq x y z
N MET A 1 -47.38 -40.88 35.41
CA MET A 1 -46.25 -40.82 34.46
C MET A 1 -45.96 -39.34 34.29
N ASP A 2 -45.23 -38.73 35.23
CA ASP A 2 -45.21 -37.25 35.38
C ASP A 2 -43.79 -36.66 35.47
N ALA A 3 -42.79 -37.42 35.00
CA ALA A 3 -41.39 -37.01 34.94
C ALA A 3 -40.93 -36.14 33.72
N PRO A 4 -41.65 -36.02 32.58
CA PRO A 4 -41.11 -35.29 31.43
C PRO A 4 -41.05 -33.76 31.65
N TRP A 5 -42.00 -33.20 32.40
CA TRP A 5 -42.07 -31.74 32.57
C TRP A 5 -40.95 -31.19 33.46
N MET A 6 -40.57 -31.92 34.52
CA MET A 6 -39.47 -31.54 35.42
C MET A 6 -38.13 -31.50 34.67
N ILE A 7 -37.87 -32.50 33.83
CA ILE A 7 -36.65 -32.56 33.00
C ILE A 7 -36.62 -31.39 32.01
N ILE A 8 -37.75 -31.11 31.33
CA ILE A 8 -37.84 -29.97 30.41
C ILE A 8 -37.63 -28.65 31.15
N TRP A 9 -38.19 -28.50 32.36
CA TRP A 9 -38.02 -27.32 33.19
C TRP A 9 -36.58 -27.13 33.65
N GLU A 10 -35.92 -28.19 34.14
CA GLU A 10 -34.52 -28.15 34.57
C GLU A 10 -33.57 -27.82 33.41
N ILE A 11 -33.77 -28.43 32.24
CA ILE A 11 -32.99 -28.13 31.03
C ILE A 11 -33.21 -26.66 30.63
N SER A 12 -34.47 -26.21 30.61
CA SER A 12 -34.81 -24.83 30.23
C SER A 12 -34.21 -23.81 31.19
N LEU A 13 -34.29 -24.06 32.50
CA LEU A 13 -33.71 -23.22 33.54
C LEU A 13 -32.19 -23.18 33.44
N THR A 14 -31.55 -24.33 33.22
CA THR A 14 -30.10 -24.42 33.03
C THR A 14 -29.66 -23.62 31.80
N ILE A 15 -30.36 -23.75 30.68
CA ILE A 15 -30.10 -22.96 29.47
C ILE A 15 -30.29 -21.46 29.76
N ALA A 16 -31.36 -21.06 30.45
CA ALA A 16 -31.61 -19.67 30.80
C ALA A 16 -30.51 -19.08 31.70
N VAL A 17 -30.04 -19.82 32.70
CA VAL A 17 -28.94 -19.41 33.58
C VAL A 17 -27.63 -19.31 32.80
N LEU A 18 -27.33 -20.27 31.92
CA LEU A 18 -26.14 -20.23 31.07
C LEU A 18 -26.17 -19.02 30.12
N ILE A 19 -27.31 -18.74 29.47
CA ILE A 19 -27.48 -17.56 28.61
C ILE A 19 -27.33 -16.28 29.43
N SER A 20 -28.01 -16.18 30.57
CA SER A 20 -27.94 -14.98 31.43
C SER A 20 -26.53 -14.72 31.95
N THR A 21 -25.83 -15.77 32.39
CA THR A 21 -24.44 -15.69 32.84
C THR A 21 -23.52 -15.29 31.69
N GLY A 22 -23.70 -15.91 30.52
CA GLY A 22 -22.96 -15.57 29.30
C GLY A 22 -23.16 -14.12 28.87
N VAL A 23 -24.40 -13.63 28.87
CA VAL A 23 -24.74 -12.23 28.57
C VAL A 23 -24.14 -11.28 29.61
N THR A 24 -24.18 -11.64 30.89
CA THR A 24 -23.62 -10.82 31.97
C THR A 24 -22.10 -10.71 31.84
N ILE A 25 -21.41 -11.85 31.64
CA ILE A 25 -19.96 -11.87 31.40
C ILE A 25 -19.63 -11.05 30.14
N PHE A 26 -20.40 -11.23 29.07
CA PHE A 26 -20.23 -10.48 27.84
C PHE A 26 -20.31 -8.97 28.08
N ILE A 27 -21.35 -8.49 28.76
CA ILE A 27 -21.54 -7.06 29.10
C ILE A 27 -20.40 -6.53 29.96
N LEU A 28 -20.01 -7.25 31.01
CA LEU A 28 -18.94 -6.83 31.93
C LEU A 28 -17.55 -6.86 31.30
N THR A 29 -17.38 -7.62 30.21
CA THR A 29 -16.12 -7.71 29.48
C THR A 29 -16.11 -6.89 28.19
N LEU A 30 -17.15 -6.09 27.93
CA LEU A 30 -17.18 -5.23 26.74
C LEU A 30 -15.99 -4.26 26.73
N PRO A 31 -15.41 -3.98 25.54
CA PRO A 31 -14.40 -2.94 25.40
C PRO A 31 -14.90 -1.59 25.93
N GLY A 32 -14.02 -0.84 26.62
CA GLY A 32 -14.34 0.50 27.12
C GLY A 32 -14.71 1.47 25.99
N ALA A 33 -15.65 2.37 26.28
CA ALA A 33 -16.12 3.36 25.31
C ALA A 33 -15.20 4.59 25.23
N TYR A 34 -15.08 5.17 24.04
CA TYR A 34 -14.39 6.43 23.83
C TYR A 34 -15.14 7.58 24.52
N SER A 35 -14.39 8.41 25.25
CA SER A 35 -14.88 9.63 25.89
C SER A 35 -14.03 10.82 25.43
N GLN A 36 -14.68 11.90 25.02
CA GLN A 36 -13.99 13.16 24.68
C GLN A 36 -13.43 13.89 25.90
N HIS A 37 -13.86 13.52 27.11
CA HIS A 37 -13.48 14.18 28.36
C HIS A 37 -12.21 13.59 29.00
N GLU A 38 -11.62 12.57 28.39
CA GLU A 38 -10.36 11.95 28.82
C GLU A 38 -9.35 12.02 27.65
N PRO A 39 -8.88 13.22 27.27
CA PRO A 39 -7.89 13.36 26.21
C PRO A 39 -6.58 12.69 26.60
N HIS A 40 -5.81 12.25 25.60
CA HIS A 40 -4.46 11.76 25.87
C HIS A 40 -3.54 12.94 26.16
N GLU A 41 -3.06 13.01 27.39
CA GLU A 41 -2.10 14.03 27.81
C GLU A 41 -0.67 13.54 27.61
N ILE A 42 0.17 14.40 27.03
CA ILE A 42 1.61 14.18 26.89
C ILE A 42 2.35 15.27 27.63
N THR A 43 3.31 14.88 28.44
CA THR A 43 4.18 15.77 29.21
C THR A 43 5.62 15.62 28.76
N GLU A 44 6.49 16.54 29.17
CA GLU A 44 7.91 16.50 28.78
C GLU A 44 8.63 15.21 29.21
N SER A 45 8.22 14.59 30.33
CA SER A 45 8.76 13.31 30.80
C SER A 45 8.43 12.13 29.90
N THR A 46 7.50 12.30 28.95
CA THR A 46 7.14 11.30 27.96
C THR A 46 8.24 11.11 26.91
N PHE A 47 9.15 12.09 26.76
CA PHE A 47 10.24 12.07 25.79
C PHE A 47 11.58 11.75 26.45
N THR A 48 12.33 10.84 25.84
CA THR A 48 13.70 10.51 26.19
C THR A 48 14.68 11.56 25.68
N GLU A 49 15.89 11.60 26.23
CA GLU A 49 16.93 12.55 25.79
C GLU A 49 17.37 12.32 24.34
N ASP A 50 17.32 11.09 23.83
CA ASP A 50 17.62 10.81 22.42
C ASP A 50 16.52 11.33 21.48
N GLU A 51 15.25 11.22 21.87
CA GLU A 51 14.12 11.78 21.10
C GLU A 51 14.18 13.32 21.04
N LYS A 52 14.76 13.98 22.05
CA LYS A 52 14.98 15.43 22.05
C LYS A 52 16.07 15.88 21.07
N LYS A 53 17.01 14.99 20.68
CA LYS A 53 18.09 15.30 19.72
C LYS A 53 17.60 15.41 18.28
N ASP A 54 16.54 14.67 17.92
CA ASP A 54 15.87 14.78 16.63
C ASP A 54 14.40 15.19 16.83
N PRO A 55 14.15 16.47 17.16
CA PRO A 55 12.86 16.89 17.67
C PRO A 55 11.74 16.86 16.61
N LYS A 56 12.09 17.00 15.33
CA LYS A 56 11.10 16.95 14.24
C LYS A 56 10.56 15.54 14.07
N ARG A 57 11.46 14.56 14.09
CA ARG A 57 11.14 13.16 13.82
C ARG A 57 10.44 12.48 14.99
N SER A 58 10.80 12.85 16.22
CA SER A 58 10.20 12.29 17.44
C SER A 58 8.82 12.86 17.78
N GLY A 59 8.43 13.97 17.15
CA GLY A 59 7.24 14.75 17.52
C GLY A 59 7.48 15.74 18.66
N TYR A 60 8.69 15.81 19.21
CA TYR A 60 9.04 16.75 20.29
C TYR A 60 8.93 18.22 19.86
N ALA A 61 9.25 18.53 18.60
CA ALA A 61 9.07 19.87 18.03
C ALA A 61 7.60 20.30 18.06
N HIS A 62 6.68 19.39 17.70
CA HIS A 62 5.24 19.65 17.77
C HIS A 62 4.79 19.85 19.22
N PHE A 63 5.27 19.02 20.15
CA PHE A 63 5.02 19.17 21.58
C PHE A 63 5.47 20.55 22.10
N GLN A 64 6.71 20.96 21.82
CA GLN A 64 7.24 22.24 22.30
C GLN A 64 6.47 23.45 21.74
N GLN A 65 5.98 23.35 20.51
CA GLN A 65 5.21 24.43 19.87
C GLN A 65 3.78 24.55 20.39
N ASN A 66 3.17 23.45 20.86
CA ASN A 66 1.74 23.39 21.16
C ASN A 66 1.43 23.09 22.63
N LYS A 67 2.43 22.91 23.50
CA LYS A 67 2.21 22.67 24.93
C LYS A 67 1.51 23.86 25.60
N SER A 68 0.63 23.55 26.53
CA SER A 68 -0.05 24.47 27.43
C SER A 68 0.92 25.07 28.45
N ASN A 69 0.46 26.11 29.15
CA ASN A 69 1.24 26.81 30.19
C ASN A 69 1.62 25.91 31.38
N ASP A 70 0.88 24.82 31.59
CA ASP A 70 1.15 23.79 32.61
C ASP A 70 2.21 22.76 32.16
N GLY A 71 2.71 22.86 30.92
CA GLY A 71 3.71 21.96 30.37
C GLY A 71 3.13 20.65 29.79
N SER A 72 1.82 20.54 29.67
CA SER A 72 1.12 19.41 29.06
C SER A 72 0.71 19.70 27.61
N LEU A 73 0.51 18.66 26.81
CA LEU A 73 -0.15 18.73 25.51
C LEU A 73 -1.29 17.73 25.48
N GLU A 74 -2.51 18.23 25.29
CA GLU A 74 -3.69 17.40 25.06
C GLU A 74 -3.79 17.03 23.57
N LEU A 75 -3.95 15.74 23.29
CA LEU A 75 -4.19 15.24 21.94
C LEU A 75 -5.68 14.99 21.73
N ASP A 76 -6.36 15.96 21.09
CA ASP A 76 -7.81 15.94 20.83
C ASP A 76 -8.25 14.85 19.83
N THR A 77 -7.31 14.32 19.06
CA THR A 77 -7.59 13.33 18.02
C THR A 77 -6.79 12.06 18.27
N SER A 78 -7.50 10.95 18.45
CA SER A 78 -6.93 9.62 18.54
C SER A 78 -7.46 8.73 17.43
N VAL A 79 -6.58 7.96 16.80
CA VAL A 79 -6.90 7.12 15.64
C VAL A 79 -6.28 5.73 15.78
N GLN A 80 -7.10 4.69 15.67
CA GLN A 80 -6.63 3.32 15.45
C GLN A 80 -6.47 3.09 13.94
N VAL A 81 -5.23 2.91 13.47
CA VAL A 81 -4.93 2.63 12.06
C VAL A 81 -4.73 1.12 11.91
N VAL A 82 -5.65 0.45 11.22
CA VAL A 82 -5.76 -1.01 11.22
C VAL A 82 -5.43 -1.59 9.85
N VAL A 83 -4.48 -2.51 9.84
CA VAL A 83 -4.03 -3.26 8.67
C VAL A 83 -4.00 -4.74 9.03
N LEU A 84 -4.91 -5.55 8.49
CA LEU A 84 -4.81 -7.01 8.61
C LEU A 84 -3.80 -7.54 7.58
N GLY A 85 -2.56 -7.12 7.74
CA GLY A 85 -1.43 -7.32 6.85
C GLY A 85 -0.13 -6.82 7.48
N ASP A 86 0.99 -7.02 6.79
CA ASP A 86 2.30 -6.57 7.25
C ASP A 86 2.41 -5.04 7.15
N ILE A 87 2.64 -4.38 8.29
CA ILE A 87 2.74 -2.92 8.39
C ILE A 87 3.88 -2.42 7.48
N GLY A 88 5.04 -3.08 7.50
CA GLY A 88 6.20 -2.70 6.71
C GLY A 88 5.96 -2.70 5.20
N ARG A 89 4.93 -3.42 4.74
CA ARG A 89 4.51 -3.50 3.32
C ARG A 89 3.25 -2.70 3.00
N SER A 90 2.80 -1.86 3.93
CA SER A 90 1.58 -1.04 3.80
C SER A 90 1.94 0.45 3.89
N PRO A 91 2.68 1.00 2.91
CA PRO A 91 3.23 2.36 2.99
C PRO A 91 2.17 3.44 3.13
N ARG A 92 1.02 3.31 2.45
CA ARG A 92 -0.10 4.26 2.58
C ARG A 92 -0.61 4.36 4.03
N MET A 93 -0.74 3.24 4.73
CA MET A 93 -1.20 3.23 6.13
C MET A 93 -0.14 3.77 7.08
N GLN A 94 1.14 3.54 6.77
CA GLN A 94 2.27 4.17 7.44
C GLN A 94 2.25 5.69 7.25
N TYR A 95 1.94 6.18 6.05
CA TYR A 95 1.81 7.61 5.77
C TYR A 95 0.60 8.24 6.46
N HIS A 96 -0.56 7.58 6.49
CA HIS A 96 -1.69 8.00 7.34
C HIS A 96 -1.27 8.17 8.79
N ALA A 97 -0.59 7.17 9.36
CA ALA A 97 -0.12 7.22 10.76
C ALA A 97 0.83 8.40 11.00
N LEU A 98 1.81 8.60 10.10
CA LEU A 98 2.75 9.71 10.20
C LEU A 98 2.07 11.07 10.05
N SER A 99 1.19 11.27 9.07
CA SER A 99 0.49 12.53 8.86
C SER A 99 -0.43 12.86 10.04
N ILE A 100 -1.14 11.88 10.61
CA ILE A 100 -1.93 12.09 11.83
C ILE A 100 -1.03 12.53 12.98
N ALA A 101 0.08 11.82 13.20
CA ALA A 101 0.98 12.06 14.31
C ALA A 101 1.72 13.42 14.22
N ARG A 102 2.19 13.79 13.03
CA ARG A 102 2.85 15.09 12.78
C ARG A 102 1.94 16.29 13.06
N HIS A 103 0.63 16.12 12.94
CA HIS A 103 -0.37 17.16 13.17
C HIS A 103 -1.08 17.02 14.53
N GLY A 104 -0.44 16.37 15.51
CA GLY A 104 -0.90 16.33 16.90
C GLY A 104 -1.95 15.27 17.21
N GLY A 105 -2.09 14.23 16.37
CA GLY A 105 -2.95 13.09 16.66
C GLY A 105 -2.21 11.93 17.34
N LYS A 106 -2.87 11.23 18.26
CA LYS A 106 -2.41 9.95 18.80
C LYS A 106 -2.76 8.82 17.84
N VAL A 107 -1.81 7.93 17.55
CA VAL A 107 -2.03 6.79 16.65
C VAL A 107 -1.67 5.48 17.33
N ASP A 108 -2.58 4.52 17.26
CA ASP A 108 -2.27 3.10 17.46
C ASP A 108 -2.27 2.42 16.08
N LEU A 109 -1.09 2.02 15.58
CA LEU A 109 -0.90 1.35 14.31
C LEU A 109 -0.90 -0.17 14.51
N ILE A 110 -1.94 -0.83 14.04
CA ILE A 110 -2.26 -2.23 14.35
C ILE A 110 -2.12 -3.10 13.11
N GLY A 111 -1.31 -4.15 13.19
CA GLY A 111 -1.09 -5.08 12.07
C GLY A 111 0.00 -6.12 12.33
N TYR A 112 0.38 -6.89 11.31
CA TYR A 112 1.54 -7.80 11.41
C TYR A 112 2.85 -7.00 11.34
N VAL A 113 3.87 -7.46 12.07
CA VAL A 113 5.21 -6.85 12.07
C VAL A 113 6.19 -7.92 11.59
N GLU A 114 6.26 -8.10 10.28
CA GLU A 114 7.09 -9.14 9.65
C GLU A 114 8.23 -8.56 8.82
N SER A 115 8.08 -7.33 8.32
CA SER A 115 9.11 -6.58 7.60
C SER A 115 9.45 -5.27 8.33
N ASP A 116 10.56 -4.64 7.92
CA ASP A 116 11.00 -3.35 8.47
C ASP A 116 9.92 -2.26 8.29
N VAL A 117 9.62 -1.58 9.39
CA VAL A 117 8.69 -0.45 9.43
C VAL A 117 9.44 0.84 9.16
N HIS A 118 8.77 1.84 8.56
CA HIS A 118 9.36 3.14 8.26
C HIS A 118 10.03 3.70 9.53
N PRO A 119 11.33 4.06 9.45
CA PRO A 119 12.09 4.48 10.63
C PRO A 119 11.45 5.65 11.40
N ASP A 120 10.71 6.55 10.73
CA ASP A 120 10.03 7.67 11.42
C ASP A 120 8.87 7.20 12.31
N ILE A 121 8.20 6.10 11.97
CA ILE A 121 7.13 5.54 12.79
C ILE A 121 7.68 5.00 14.10
N LEU A 122 8.84 4.33 14.03
CA LEU A 122 9.49 3.75 15.20
C LEU A 122 9.97 4.82 16.19
N THR A 123 10.32 6.00 15.69
CA THR A 123 10.82 7.12 16.50
C THR A 123 9.74 8.09 16.98
N HIS A 124 8.56 8.09 16.37
CA HIS A 124 7.55 9.11 16.65
C HIS A 124 6.73 8.79 17.90
N ARG A 125 6.80 9.64 18.93
CA ARG A 125 6.22 9.33 20.25
C ARG A 125 4.69 9.23 20.25
N PHE A 126 4.04 9.88 19.30
CA PHE A 126 2.58 9.83 19.19
C PHE A 126 2.07 8.56 18.49
N ILE A 127 2.96 7.69 17.98
CA ILE A 127 2.57 6.44 17.32
C ILE A 127 2.96 5.25 18.20
N ASN A 128 2.00 4.36 18.48
CA ASN A 128 2.24 3.07 19.10
C ASN A 128 2.03 1.97 18.06
N ILE A 129 2.93 0.99 17.99
CA ILE A 129 2.72 -0.20 17.15
C ILE A 129 2.11 -1.32 18.00
N ILE A 130 1.00 -1.89 17.53
CA ILE A 130 0.28 -2.99 18.20
C ILE A 130 0.28 -4.22 17.29
N PRO A 131 1.20 -5.17 17.50
CA PRO A 131 1.31 -6.36 16.66
C PRO A 131 0.09 -7.27 16.78
N ILE A 132 -0.45 -7.76 15.66
CA ILE A 132 -1.43 -8.86 15.63
C ILE A 132 -0.65 -10.18 15.50
N PRO A 133 -1.01 -11.25 16.24
CA PRO A 133 -0.39 -12.55 16.03
C PRO A 133 -0.80 -13.16 14.69
N ALA A 134 0.17 -13.56 13.88
CA ALA A 134 -0.06 -14.29 12.63
C ALA A 134 -0.62 -15.70 12.90
N PHE A 135 -1.40 -16.23 11.95
CA PHE A 135 -1.89 -17.61 12.05
C PHE A 135 -0.72 -18.59 11.91
N PRO A 136 -0.49 -19.49 12.89
CA PRO A 136 0.75 -20.26 13.00
C PRO A 136 0.90 -21.38 11.96
N TYR A 137 -0.18 -21.76 11.27
CA TYR A 137 -0.16 -22.89 10.34
C TYR A 137 -0.16 -22.42 8.87
N GLN A 138 0.74 -23.00 8.07
CA GLN A 138 0.79 -22.80 6.62
C GLN A 138 0.79 -24.16 5.92
N THR A 139 0.11 -24.26 4.78
CA THR A 139 0.10 -25.48 3.97
C THR A 139 0.12 -25.17 2.49
N LYS A 140 0.79 -26.03 1.72
CA LYS A 140 0.75 -26.04 0.24
C LYS A 140 -0.32 -27.00 -0.31
N ASN A 141 -0.89 -27.87 0.53
CA ASN A 141 -1.88 -28.85 0.12
C ASN A 141 -3.28 -28.20 0.04
N LYS A 142 -3.93 -28.29 -1.13
CA LYS A 142 -5.25 -27.69 -1.39
C LYS A 142 -6.34 -28.20 -0.43
N LEU A 143 -6.34 -29.49 -0.08
CA LEU A 143 -7.36 -30.06 0.81
C LEU A 143 -7.18 -29.57 2.24
N LEU A 144 -5.93 -29.56 2.73
CA LEU A 144 -5.62 -29.02 4.06
C LEU A 144 -5.88 -27.51 4.11
N PHE A 145 -5.67 -26.79 3.01
CA PHE A 145 -6.00 -25.38 2.91
C PHE A 145 -7.50 -25.11 3.11
N LEU A 146 -8.38 -25.96 2.55
CA LEU A 146 -9.83 -25.83 2.76
C LEU A 146 -10.24 -25.99 4.22
N LEU A 147 -9.55 -26.85 4.98
CA LEU A 147 -9.79 -27.02 6.42
C LEU A 147 -9.16 -25.89 7.25
N LEU A 148 -7.96 -25.43 6.89
CA LEU A 148 -7.25 -24.38 7.62
C LEU A 148 -7.81 -22.99 7.34
N ALA A 149 -8.45 -22.73 6.20
CA ALA A 149 -8.94 -21.40 5.86
C ALA A 149 -10.01 -20.87 6.84
N PRO A 150 -11.06 -21.63 7.22
CA PRO A 150 -11.99 -21.20 8.27
C PRO A 150 -11.32 -20.99 9.63
N LEU A 151 -10.39 -21.87 10.02
CA LEU A 151 -9.63 -21.74 11.26
C LEU A 151 -8.75 -20.48 11.27
N LYS A 152 -8.14 -20.15 10.13
CA LYS A 152 -7.38 -18.92 9.94
C LYS A 152 -8.28 -17.70 10.12
N VAL A 153 -9.48 -17.70 9.52
CA VAL A 153 -10.43 -16.59 9.68
C VAL A 153 -10.87 -16.46 11.14
N ALA A 154 -11.20 -17.56 11.82
CA ALA A 154 -11.55 -17.55 13.25
C ALA A 154 -10.41 -17.00 14.13
N TRP A 155 -9.17 -17.41 13.85
CA TRP A 155 -7.98 -16.85 14.51
C TRP A 155 -7.85 -15.35 14.28
N GLN A 156 -8.01 -14.89 13.03
CA GLN A 156 -7.95 -13.47 12.69
C GLN A 156 -9.07 -12.66 13.36
N ILE A 157 -10.28 -13.22 13.49
CA ILE A 157 -11.38 -12.60 14.24
C ILE A 157 -10.96 -12.39 15.70
N GLN A 158 -10.50 -13.44 16.38
CA GLN A 158 -10.11 -13.36 17.78
C GLN A 158 -8.92 -12.40 17.97
N ALA A 159 -7.91 -12.49 17.11
CA ALA A 159 -6.71 -11.67 17.19
C ALA A 159 -7.01 -10.18 16.98
N LEU A 160 -7.84 -9.84 15.98
CA LEU A 160 -8.31 -8.47 15.76
C LEU A 160 -9.18 -7.98 16.91
N TYR A 161 -10.15 -8.77 17.35
CA TYR A 161 -11.03 -8.38 18.46
C TYR A 161 -10.22 -8.09 19.73
N HIS A 162 -9.23 -8.93 20.04
CA HIS A 162 -8.35 -8.72 21.18
C HIS A 162 -7.46 -7.48 21.03
N ALA A 163 -6.84 -7.28 19.86
CA ALA A 163 -5.97 -6.15 19.60
C ALA A 163 -6.75 -4.80 19.65
N LEU A 164 -7.89 -4.75 18.96
CA LEU A 164 -8.72 -3.55 18.85
C LEU A 164 -9.55 -3.30 20.10
N GLY A 165 -9.91 -4.33 20.87
CA GLY A 165 -10.79 -4.22 22.03
C GLY A 165 -10.08 -4.06 23.38
N TYR A 166 -8.87 -4.60 23.53
CA TYR A 166 -8.21 -4.67 24.86
C TYR A 166 -6.73 -4.29 24.87
N ARG A 167 -6.02 -4.33 23.73
CA ARG A 167 -4.60 -3.91 23.67
C ARG A 167 -4.38 -2.44 23.33
N THR A 168 -5.46 -1.74 23.03
CA THR A 168 -5.48 -0.34 22.62
C THR A 168 -6.51 0.40 23.46
N GLN A 169 -6.29 1.69 23.66
CA GLN A 169 -7.31 2.54 24.29
C GLN A 169 -8.40 2.86 23.26
N ALA A 170 -9.59 3.25 23.73
CA ALA A 170 -10.67 3.64 22.84
C ALA A 170 -10.29 4.92 22.11
N ALA A 171 -10.42 4.93 20.78
CA ALA A 171 -10.04 6.06 19.94
C ALA A 171 -11.26 6.77 19.37
N LYS A 172 -11.10 8.05 19.03
CA LYS A 172 -12.14 8.84 18.33
C LYS A 172 -12.48 8.23 16.98
N TRP A 173 -11.45 7.77 16.26
CA TRP A 173 -11.57 7.22 14.91
C TRP A 173 -10.88 5.85 14.80
N MET A 174 -11.40 5.00 13.92
CA MET A 174 -10.74 3.78 13.48
C MET A 174 -10.64 3.82 11.95
N LEU A 175 -9.42 3.84 11.42
CA LEU A 175 -9.15 3.82 9.99
C LEU A 175 -8.72 2.41 9.57
N VAL A 176 -9.50 1.74 8.74
CA VAL A 176 -9.25 0.37 8.28
C VAL A 176 -8.81 0.37 6.83
N GLN A 177 -7.70 -0.31 6.53
CA GLN A 177 -7.31 -0.64 5.17
C GLN A 177 -8.22 -1.74 4.60
N ASN A 178 -8.82 -1.48 3.43
CA ASN A 178 -9.50 -2.50 2.65
C ASN A 178 -8.85 -2.67 1.27
N PRO A 179 -8.44 -3.90 0.87
CA PRO A 179 -8.58 -5.20 1.54
C PRO A 179 -7.48 -5.52 2.61
N PRO A 180 -7.62 -6.60 3.41
CA PRO A 180 -8.68 -7.63 3.36
C PRO A 180 -9.94 -7.23 4.12
N SER A 181 -11.08 -7.49 3.50
CA SER A 181 -12.42 -7.17 4.01
C SER A 181 -12.88 -8.18 5.06
N ILE A 182 -12.59 -9.46 4.83
CA ILE A 182 -12.92 -10.57 5.73
C ILE A 182 -11.67 -10.93 6.55
N PRO A 183 -11.76 -11.02 7.88
CA PRO A 183 -12.88 -10.65 8.75
C PRO A 183 -12.89 -9.16 9.19
N THR A 184 -11.95 -8.36 8.69
CA THR A 184 -11.64 -7.02 9.22
C THR A 184 -12.85 -6.10 9.37
N LEU A 185 -13.70 -5.98 8.34
CA LEU A 185 -14.83 -5.04 8.38
C LEU A 185 -15.87 -5.40 9.45
N LEU A 186 -16.20 -6.69 9.60
CA LEU A 186 -17.12 -7.17 10.64
C LEU A 186 -16.57 -6.84 12.04
N VAL A 187 -15.30 -7.19 12.30
CA VAL A 187 -14.70 -6.98 13.63
C VAL A 187 -14.57 -5.49 13.93
N ALA A 188 -14.11 -4.69 12.96
CA ALA A 188 -13.99 -3.24 13.11
C ALA A 188 -15.32 -2.59 13.45
N GLN A 189 -16.42 -3.01 12.83
CA GLN A 189 -17.76 -2.49 13.13
C GLN A 189 -18.25 -2.85 14.52
N ILE A 190 -18.08 -4.10 14.92
CA ILE A 190 -18.46 -4.56 16.26
C ILE A 190 -17.71 -3.74 17.31
N ILE A 191 -16.40 -3.57 17.14
CA ILE A 191 -15.60 -2.78 18.08
C ILE A 191 -16.01 -1.30 18.04
N CYS A 192 -16.19 -0.71 16.86
CA CYS A 192 -16.59 0.68 16.74
C CYS A 192 -17.95 0.95 17.39
N PHE A 193 -18.90 0.03 17.25
CA PHE A 193 -20.20 0.10 17.90
C PHE A 193 -20.06 0.13 19.43
N PHE A 194 -19.32 -0.82 20.02
CA PHE A 194 -19.12 -0.86 21.48
C PHE A 194 -18.33 0.32 22.00
N ARG A 195 -17.31 0.75 21.26
CA ARG A 195 -16.44 1.85 21.66
C ARG A 195 -16.99 3.24 21.37
N ARG A 196 -18.11 3.36 20.65
CA ARG A 196 -18.59 4.63 20.07
C ARG A 196 -17.51 5.33 19.23
N THR A 197 -16.65 4.54 18.60
CA THR A 197 -15.59 5.00 17.69
C THR A 197 -16.14 5.17 16.28
N LYS A 198 -15.71 6.20 15.56
CA LYS A 198 -16.12 6.43 14.18
C LYS A 198 -15.25 5.62 13.22
N LEU A 199 -15.87 4.67 12.52
CA LEU A 199 -15.20 3.83 11.53
C LEU A 199 -14.97 4.58 10.21
N ILE A 200 -13.76 4.51 9.67
CA ILE A 200 -13.39 4.98 8.34
C ILE A 200 -12.80 3.78 7.57
N ILE A 201 -13.25 3.57 6.34
CA ILE A 201 -12.69 2.55 5.46
C ILE A 201 -11.89 3.22 4.35
N ASP A 202 -10.61 2.87 4.24
CA ASP A 202 -9.73 3.31 3.15
C ASP A 202 -9.63 2.20 2.09
N TRP A 203 -10.24 2.46 0.93
CA TRP A 203 -10.36 1.53 -0.17
C TRP A 203 -9.18 1.63 -1.13
N HIS A 204 -8.40 0.56 -1.22
CA HIS A 204 -7.24 0.43 -2.10
C HIS A 204 -7.53 -0.49 -3.28
N ASN A 205 -8.38 -1.49 -3.03
CA ASN A 205 -8.89 -2.42 -4.03
C ASN A 205 -10.19 -3.05 -3.48
N PHE A 206 -10.81 -3.92 -4.26
CA PHE A 206 -11.89 -4.76 -3.76
C PHE A 206 -11.38 -6.17 -3.44
N GLY A 207 -11.72 -6.68 -2.26
CA GLY A 207 -11.29 -8.03 -1.87
C GLY A 207 -11.91 -9.10 -2.77
N TYR A 208 -13.17 -8.88 -3.19
CA TYR A 208 -13.86 -9.77 -4.12
C TYR A 208 -13.19 -9.82 -5.51
N SER A 209 -12.66 -8.70 -6.03
CA SER A 209 -11.98 -8.69 -7.35
C SER A 209 -10.64 -9.41 -7.29
N ILE A 210 -9.89 -9.25 -6.20
CA ILE A 210 -8.67 -10.03 -5.95
C ILE A 210 -8.99 -11.53 -5.85
N LEU A 211 -10.09 -11.89 -5.19
CA LEU A 211 -10.53 -13.29 -5.12
C LEU A 211 -10.94 -13.83 -6.49
N ALA A 212 -11.55 -13.00 -7.34
CA ALA A 212 -11.97 -13.35 -8.69
C ALA A 212 -10.79 -13.72 -9.59
N LEU A 213 -9.61 -13.12 -9.42
CA LEU A 213 -8.40 -13.53 -10.14
C LEU A 213 -8.03 -15.01 -9.93
N ARG A 214 -8.42 -15.60 -8.78
CA ARG A 214 -8.12 -17.00 -8.45
C ARG A 214 -9.24 -17.96 -8.79
N LEU A 215 -10.50 -17.55 -8.60
CA LEU A 215 -11.67 -18.44 -8.68
C LEU A 215 -12.55 -18.17 -9.90
N GLY A 216 -12.34 -17.05 -10.60
CA GLY A 216 -13.19 -16.54 -11.68
C GLY A 216 -14.34 -15.69 -11.18
N ASP A 217 -14.76 -14.69 -11.97
CA ASP A 217 -15.79 -13.70 -11.61
C ASP A 217 -17.16 -14.32 -11.30
N GLN A 218 -17.49 -15.46 -11.92
CA GLN A 218 -18.78 -16.13 -11.75
C GLN A 218 -18.84 -17.06 -10.52
N HIS A 219 -17.75 -17.19 -9.77
CA HIS A 219 -17.67 -18.12 -8.66
C HIS A 219 -18.54 -17.66 -7.46
N LEU A 220 -19.25 -18.59 -6.82
CA LEU A 220 -20.17 -18.27 -5.70
C LEU A 220 -19.45 -17.53 -4.56
N LEU A 221 -18.25 -17.96 -4.18
CA LEU A 221 -17.46 -17.29 -3.13
C LEU A 221 -17.09 -15.85 -3.48
N VAL A 222 -16.90 -15.52 -4.76
CA VAL A 222 -16.62 -14.14 -5.20
C VAL A 222 -17.85 -13.27 -4.99
N ARG A 223 -19.03 -13.75 -5.44
CA ARG A 223 -20.31 -13.05 -5.21
C ARG A 223 -20.64 -12.88 -3.73
N LEU A 224 -20.33 -13.89 -2.90
CA LEU A 224 -20.51 -13.79 -1.45
C LEU A 224 -19.54 -12.78 -0.82
N SER A 225 -18.27 -12.76 -1.26
CA SER A 225 -17.28 -11.77 -0.80
C SER A 225 -17.68 -10.35 -1.20
N GLU A 226 -18.22 -10.17 -2.41
CA GLU A 226 -18.71 -8.91 -2.93
C GLU A 226 -19.91 -8.40 -2.13
N TRP A 227 -20.89 -9.28 -1.86
CA TRP A 227 -22.02 -8.97 -0.99
C TRP A 227 -21.56 -8.60 0.42
N TYR A 228 -20.63 -9.37 1.00
CA TYR A 228 -20.07 -9.12 2.33
C TYR A 228 -19.42 -7.73 2.39
N GLU A 229 -18.58 -7.40 1.40
CA GLU A 229 -17.92 -6.09 1.33
C GLU A 229 -18.92 -4.94 1.29
N GLY A 230 -19.92 -5.02 0.42
CA GLY A 230 -20.94 -4.00 0.32
C GLY A 230 -21.81 -3.89 1.56
N PHE A 231 -22.25 -5.02 2.12
CA PHE A 231 -23.11 -5.06 3.30
C PHE A 231 -22.42 -4.42 4.50
N PHE A 232 -21.20 -4.86 4.80
CA PHE A 232 -20.46 -4.35 5.95
C PHE A 232 -20.03 -2.90 5.68
N ALA A 233 -19.51 -2.55 4.51
CA ALA A 233 -18.98 -1.20 4.32
C ALA A 233 -19.98 -0.06 4.58
N ARG A 234 -21.28 -0.26 4.31
CA ARG A 234 -22.32 0.78 4.43
C ARG A 234 -22.49 1.40 5.82
N SER A 235 -22.02 0.76 6.88
CA SER A 235 -22.16 1.26 8.26
C SER A 235 -20.99 2.14 8.71
N ALA A 236 -19.95 2.31 7.88
CA ALA A 236 -18.84 3.19 8.20
C ALA A 236 -19.28 4.68 8.19
N SER A 237 -18.56 5.49 8.97
CA SER A 237 -18.83 6.92 9.11
C SER A 237 -18.30 7.75 7.94
N ALA A 238 -17.23 7.28 7.30
CA ALA A 238 -16.65 7.88 6.11
C ALA A 238 -15.83 6.85 5.32
N HIS A 239 -15.51 7.19 4.08
CA HIS A 239 -14.73 6.35 3.19
C HIS A 239 -13.68 7.18 2.46
N PHE A 240 -12.47 6.64 2.35
CA PHE A 240 -11.45 7.13 1.42
C PHE A 240 -11.35 6.14 0.27
N ALA A 241 -11.12 6.62 -0.94
CA ALA A 241 -10.81 5.76 -2.08
C ALA A 241 -9.58 6.28 -2.82
N VAL A 242 -8.73 5.37 -3.28
CA VAL A 242 -7.50 5.73 -4.00
C VAL A 242 -7.74 6.47 -5.32
N THR A 243 -8.95 6.40 -5.89
CA THR A 243 -9.30 7.01 -7.19
C THR A 243 -10.72 7.55 -7.21
N ASN A 244 -10.99 8.47 -8.13
CA ASN A 244 -12.35 8.90 -8.45
C ASN A 244 -13.15 7.78 -9.14
N ALA A 245 -12.49 6.92 -9.92
CA ALA A 245 -13.08 5.72 -10.50
C ALA A 245 -13.66 4.80 -9.42
N MET A 246 -12.91 4.57 -8.35
CA MET A 246 -13.35 3.78 -7.22
C MET A 246 -14.47 4.47 -6.44
N CYS A 247 -14.42 5.80 -6.24
CA CYS A 247 -15.56 6.55 -5.68
C CYS A 247 -16.85 6.32 -6.48
N ARG A 248 -16.78 6.36 -7.82
CA ARG A 248 -17.92 6.08 -8.69
C ARG A 248 -18.46 4.67 -8.46
N VAL A 249 -17.59 3.67 -8.48
CA VAL A 249 -18.00 2.26 -8.28
C VAL A 249 -18.65 2.07 -6.91
N LEU A 250 -18.07 2.63 -5.84
CA LEU A 250 -18.64 2.57 -4.49
C LEU A 250 -20.05 3.18 -4.43
N ARG A 251 -20.25 4.33 -5.09
CA ARG A 251 -21.54 5.01 -5.15
C ARG A 251 -22.56 4.23 -5.96
N GLU A 252 -22.22 3.81 -7.18
CA GLU A 252 -23.14 3.11 -8.08
C GLU A 252 -23.53 1.73 -7.56
N LYS A 253 -22.58 1.02 -6.96
CA LYS A 253 -22.76 -0.37 -6.55
C LYS A 253 -23.39 -0.50 -5.17
N TRP A 254 -22.96 0.33 -4.22
CA TRP A 254 -23.33 0.19 -2.80
C TRP A 254 -23.95 1.44 -2.20
N GLY A 255 -24.12 2.53 -2.98
CA GLY A 255 -24.63 3.81 -2.48
C GLY A 255 -23.69 4.47 -1.48
N ILE A 256 -22.38 4.18 -1.56
CA ILE A 256 -21.37 4.68 -0.64
C ILE A 256 -20.70 5.93 -1.24
N GLU A 257 -20.84 7.07 -0.56
CA GLU A 257 -20.12 8.30 -0.89
C GLU A 257 -18.72 8.25 -0.26
N ALA A 258 -17.69 8.30 -1.10
CA ALA A 258 -16.29 8.24 -0.69
C ALA A 258 -15.52 9.49 -1.12
N LEU A 259 -14.55 9.89 -0.29
CA LEU A 259 -13.62 10.96 -0.58
C LEU A 259 -12.43 10.38 -1.37
N ALA A 260 -12.20 10.88 -2.58
CA ALA A 260 -11.04 10.47 -3.38
C ALA A 260 -9.77 11.02 -2.72
N LEU A 261 -8.95 10.13 -2.17
CA LEU A 261 -7.66 10.42 -1.56
C LEU A 261 -6.58 9.71 -2.37
N HIS A 262 -6.07 10.41 -3.38
CA HIS A 262 -5.05 9.90 -4.29
C HIS A 262 -3.73 9.67 -3.57
N ASP A 263 -3.03 8.59 -3.93
CA ASP A 263 -1.65 8.43 -3.52
C ASP A 263 -0.76 9.48 -4.21
N ARG A 264 0.16 10.04 -3.44
CA ARG A 264 1.15 11.01 -3.91
C ARG A 264 2.53 10.63 -3.40
N PRO A 265 3.59 11.09 -4.09
CA PRO A 265 4.94 10.71 -3.72
C PRO A 265 5.29 11.10 -2.29
N ALA A 266 5.97 10.19 -1.60
CA ALA A 266 6.57 10.45 -0.30
C ALA A 266 7.71 11.47 -0.41
N GLU A 267 8.05 12.10 0.71
CA GLU A 267 9.04 13.17 0.77
C GLU A 267 10.48 12.69 0.53
N HIS A 268 10.79 11.44 0.85
CA HIS A 268 12.14 10.88 0.64
C HIS A 268 12.45 10.57 -0.84
N LEU A 269 11.43 10.51 -1.70
CA LEU A 269 11.60 10.31 -3.14
C LEU A 269 11.91 11.65 -3.78
N GLN A 270 13.18 11.89 -4.13
CA GLN A 270 13.62 13.16 -4.69
C GLN A 270 14.32 12.96 -6.04
N PRO A 271 14.14 13.89 -7.00
CA PRO A 271 14.88 13.86 -8.24
C PRO A 271 16.37 14.10 -7.98
N LEU A 272 17.22 13.49 -8.81
CA LEU A 272 18.67 13.64 -8.74
C LEU A 272 19.19 14.64 -9.77
N SER A 273 20.27 15.33 -9.43
CA SER A 273 21.07 16.07 -10.42
C SER A 273 21.77 15.09 -11.37
N THR A 274 22.20 15.59 -12.53
CA THR A 274 22.96 14.79 -13.51
C THR A 274 24.23 14.19 -12.90
N GLU A 275 24.94 14.96 -12.06
CA GLU A 275 26.17 14.53 -11.39
C GLU A 275 25.88 13.43 -10.37
N GLN A 276 24.82 13.60 -9.56
CA GLN A 276 24.38 12.60 -8.59
C GLN A 276 23.96 11.30 -9.27
N ARG A 277 23.23 11.40 -10.39
CA ARG A 277 22.84 10.26 -11.21
C ARG A 277 24.07 9.49 -11.71
N ILE A 278 25.05 10.19 -12.30
CA ILE A 278 26.29 9.56 -12.80
C ILE A 278 27.08 8.92 -11.65
N ALA A 279 27.22 9.62 -10.53
CA ALA A 279 27.94 9.13 -9.36
C ALA A 279 27.28 7.86 -8.79
N PHE A 280 25.96 7.85 -8.64
CA PHE A 280 25.21 6.70 -8.13
C PHE A 280 25.37 5.49 -9.05
N LEU A 281 25.19 5.65 -10.36
CA LEU A 281 25.29 4.53 -11.30
C LEU A 281 26.69 3.91 -11.32
N LYS A 282 27.76 4.70 -11.17
CA LYS A 282 29.13 4.17 -11.06
C LYS A 282 29.35 3.27 -9.84
N THR A 283 28.53 3.37 -8.80
CA THR A 283 28.64 2.52 -7.60
C THR A 283 27.90 1.19 -7.71
N ARG A 284 27.14 0.97 -8.80
CA ARG A 284 26.26 -0.18 -8.90
C ARG A 284 27.03 -1.43 -9.32
N PRO A 285 27.01 -2.52 -8.51
CA PRO A 285 27.66 -3.77 -8.90
C PRO A 285 27.04 -4.37 -10.17
N GLU A 286 25.76 -4.09 -10.43
CA GLU A 286 25.07 -4.49 -11.66
C GLU A 286 25.67 -3.86 -12.93
N LEU A 287 26.53 -2.84 -12.79
CA LEU A 287 27.24 -2.15 -13.86
C LEU A 287 28.74 -2.47 -13.94
N GLU A 288 29.25 -3.30 -13.03
CA GLU A 288 30.68 -3.59 -12.98
C GLU A 288 31.15 -4.26 -14.28
N GLY A 289 32.22 -3.73 -14.90
CA GLY A 289 32.80 -4.25 -16.14
C GLY A 289 32.12 -3.81 -17.45
N GLN A 290 31.03 -3.02 -17.40
CA GLN A 290 30.40 -2.46 -18.60
C GLN A 290 30.99 -1.08 -18.92
N SER A 291 31.37 -0.83 -20.18
CA SER A 291 31.75 0.53 -20.64
C SER A 291 30.49 1.38 -20.80
N PHE A 292 30.01 1.91 -19.67
CA PHE A 292 28.82 2.74 -19.60
C PHE A 292 29.18 4.21 -19.79
N ASP A 293 29.03 4.71 -21.02
CA ASP A 293 29.17 6.13 -21.32
C ASP A 293 27.79 6.82 -21.30
N MET A 294 27.51 7.46 -20.18
CA MET A 294 26.30 8.29 -20.00
C MET A 294 26.30 9.56 -20.84
N GLN A 295 27.48 10.08 -21.19
CA GLN A 295 27.63 11.32 -21.95
C GLN A 295 27.38 11.08 -23.43
N ALA A 296 27.85 9.95 -23.97
CA ALA A 296 27.57 9.54 -25.34
C ALA A 296 26.14 9.00 -25.55
N ARG A 297 25.35 8.79 -24.48
CA ARG A 297 23.95 8.30 -24.51
C ARG A 297 23.75 7.03 -25.35
N SER A 298 24.81 6.24 -25.52
CA SER A 298 24.76 4.97 -26.23
C SER A 298 23.93 3.93 -25.49
N TRP A 299 23.66 4.16 -24.20
CA TRP A 299 22.79 3.37 -23.34
C TRP A 299 21.67 4.20 -22.74
N ARG A 300 20.51 3.56 -22.56
CA ARG A 300 19.38 4.06 -21.75
C ARG A 300 19.10 3.12 -20.60
N LEU A 301 18.86 3.68 -19.43
CA LEU A 301 18.46 2.94 -18.24
C LEU A 301 16.94 2.94 -18.13
N ILE A 302 16.33 1.77 -18.17
CA ILE A 302 14.94 1.58 -17.79
C ILE A 302 14.87 0.81 -16.47
N VAL A 303 13.91 1.19 -15.62
CA VAL A 303 13.70 0.52 -14.33
C VAL A 303 12.27 0.01 -14.25
N SER A 304 12.12 -1.24 -13.82
CA SER A 304 10.81 -1.79 -13.44
C SER A 304 10.85 -2.25 -12.00
N SER A 305 9.92 -1.77 -11.17
CA SER A 305 9.67 -2.31 -9.85
C SER A 305 8.52 -3.32 -9.93
N THR A 306 8.72 -4.52 -9.40
CA THR A 306 7.75 -5.61 -9.49
C THR A 306 7.67 -6.41 -8.19
N SER A 307 6.48 -6.92 -7.89
CA SER A 307 6.26 -7.90 -6.83
C SER A 307 6.53 -9.33 -7.28
N TRP A 308 6.89 -9.59 -8.55
CA TRP A 308 7.07 -10.92 -9.13
C TRP A 308 5.90 -11.87 -8.83
N THR A 309 4.70 -11.31 -8.87
CA THR A 309 3.44 -12.02 -8.63
C THR A 309 2.72 -12.27 -9.96
N PRO A 310 1.85 -13.29 -10.04
CA PRO A 310 1.20 -13.67 -11.31
C PRO A 310 0.34 -12.59 -11.98
N ASP A 311 -0.09 -11.58 -11.22
CA ASP A 311 -0.85 -10.40 -11.67
C ASP A 311 0.01 -9.35 -12.40
N GLU A 312 1.34 -9.47 -12.35
CA GLU A 312 2.27 -8.70 -13.17
C GLU A 312 2.91 -9.63 -14.21
N ASP A 313 2.38 -9.63 -15.44
CA ASP A 313 2.94 -10.45 -16.53
C ASP A 313 4.26 -9.85 -17.04
N PHE A 314 5.34 -10.26 -16.41
CA PHE A 314 6.70 -9.89 -16.78
C PHE A 314 7.12 -10.44 -18.16
N GLY A 315 6.38 -11.41 -18.70
CA GLY A 315 6.54 -11.87 -20.08
C GLY A 315 6.41 -10.72 -21.07
N VAL A 316 5.49 -9.78 -20.83
CA VAL A 316 5.28 -8.60 -21.68
C VAL A 316 6.55 -7.75 -21.81
N LEU A 317 7.24 -7.48 -20.69
CA LEU A 317 8.49 -6.72 -20.71
C LEU A 317 9.62 -7.51 -21.37
N LEU A 318 9.77 -8.80 -21.07
CA LEU A 318 10.82 -9.62 -21.70
C LEU A 318 10.63 -9.72 -23.21
N ASP A 319 9.41 -9.95 -23.67
CA ASP A 319 9.11 -10.05 -25.10
C ASP A 319 9.32 -8.69 -25.78
N ALA A 320 8.95 -7.58 -25.12
CA ALA A 320 9.22 -6.24 -25.64
C ALA A 320 10.72 -5.93 -25.78
N LEU A 321 11.54 -6.38 -24.82
CA LEU A 321 13.00 -6.22 -24.85
C LEU A 321 13.66 -7.06 -25.93
N VAL A 322 13.20 -8.30 -26.15
CA VAL A 322 13.66 -9.15 -27.26
C VAL A 322 13.32 -8.50 -28.61
N GLN A 323 12.09 -7.98 -28.75
CA GLN A 323 11.70 -7.26 -29.96
C GLN A 323 12.53 -5.99 -30.16
N TYR A 324 12.78 -5.21 -29.11
CA TYR A 324 13.61 -4.02 -29.17
C TYR A 324 15.04 -4.37 -29.62
N ALA A 325 15.66 -5.39 -29.02
CA ALA A 325 16.99 -5.89 -29.42
C ALA A 325 17.03 -6.29 -30.90
N SER A 326 16.00 -6.97 -31.39
CA SER A 326 15.89 -7.33 -32.81
C SER A 326 15.75 -6.10 -33.72
N ARG A 327 14.98 -5.08 -33.33
CA ARG A 327 14.80 -3.84 -34.12
C ARG A 327 16.09 -3.02 -34.13
N ARG A 328 16.82 -2.95 -33.02
CA ARG A 328 18.13 -2.28 -32.94
C ARG A 328 19.18 -2.89 -33.87
N LYS A 329 19.15 -4.22 -34.10
CA LYS A 329 20.03 -4.85 -35.09
C LYS A 329 19.80 -4.32 -36.51
N GLN A 330 18.59 -3.81 -36.80
CA GLN A 330 18.22 -3.22 -38.08
C GLN A 330 18.43 -1.69 -38.10
N ASP A 331 18.30 -1.04 -36.95
CA ASP A 331 18.47 0.40 -36.77
C ASP A 331 19.47 0.71 -35.65
N SER A 332 20.72 1.01 -36.06
CA SER A 332 21.81 1.31 -35.14
C SER A 332 21.71 2.67 -34.47
N THR A 333 20.75 3.52 -34.86
CA THR A 333 20.48 4.81 -34.20
C THR A 333 19.80 4.62 -32.84
N LEU A 334 19.11 3.49 -32.65
CA LEU A 334 18.52 3.14 -31.37
C LEU A 334 19.62 2.88 -30.32
N PRO A 335 19.52 3.46 -29.11
CA PRO A 335 20.48 3.20 -28.04
C PRO A 335 20.31 1.78 -27.50
N ARG A 336 21.37 1.27 -26.88
CA ARG A 336 21.33 0.03 -26.11
C ARG A 336 20.49 0.23 -24.85
N LEU A 337 19.89 -0.84 -24.35
CA LEU A 337 19.07 -0.75 -23.13
C LEU A 337 19.73 -1.48 -21.98
N TRP A 338 19.62 -0.87 -20.81
CA TRP A 338 19.87 -1.53 -19.55
C TRP A 338 18.59 -1.50 -18.73
N ALA A 339 18.03 -2.69 -18.50
CA ALA A 339 16.81 -2.89 -17.74
C ALA A 339 17.16 -3.40 -16.35
N VAL A 340 16.89 -2.58 -15.33
CA VAL A 340 17.04 -2.99 -13.92
C VAL A 340 15.67 -3.32 -13.36
N ILE A 341 15.54 -4.54 -12.85
CA ILE A 341 14.30 -5.07 -12.30
C ILE A 341 14.46 -5.22 -10.78
N THR A 342 13.60 -4.56 -10.03
CA THR A 342 13.67 -4.55 -8.56
C THR A 342 12.50 -5.31 -7.94
N GLY A 343 12.66 -5.70 -6.67
CA GLY A 343 11.61 -6.32 -5.87
C GLY A 343 11.76 -7.84 -5.67
N LYS A 344 10.77 -8.43 -5.01
CA LYS A 344 10.79 -9.84 -4.57
C LYS A 344 9.41 -10.46 -4.68
N GLY A 345 9.38 -11.70 -5.14
CA GLY A 345 8.20 -12.54 -5.09
C GLY A 345 8.39 -13.90 -5.73
N PRO A 346 7.31 -14.71 -5.77
CA PRO A 346 7.38 -16.13 -6.05
C PRO A 346 7.84 -16.46 -7.47
N GLN A 347 7.55 -15.62 -8.47
CA GLN A 347 7.92 -15.89 -9.87
C GLN A 347 9.32 -15.41 -10.26
N LYS A 348 10.08 -14.79 -9.35
CA LYS A 348 11.43 -14.28 -9.67
C LYS A 348 12.32 -15.37 -10.27
N GLY A 349 12.36 -16.56 -9.65
CA GLY A 349 13.18 -17.67 -10.14
C GLY A 349 12.81 -18.13 -11.55
N TYR A 350 11.51 -18.20 -11.86
CA TYR A 350 11.01 -18.57 -13.18
C TYR A 350 11.48 -17.58 -14.27
N TYR A 351 11.32 -16.27 -14.01
CA TYR A 351 11.73 -15.26 -14.99
C TYR A 351 13.25 -15.16 -15.12
N MET A 352 14.01 -15.36 -14.04
CA MET A 352 15.48 -15.41 -14.13
C MET A 352 15.97 -16.54 -15.04
N GLN A 353 15.36 -17.73 -14.95
CA GLN A 353 15.66 -18.84 -15.87
C GLN A 353 15.30 -18.49 -17.32
N ARG A 354 14.16 -17.82 -17.53
CA ARG A 354 13.75 -17.35 -18.87
C ARG A 354 14.74 -16.32 -19.43
N ILE A 355 15.19 -15.36 -18.61
CA ILE A 355 16.20 -14.36 -19.00
C ILE A 355 17.51 -15.06 -19.40
N GLN A 356 18.00 -15.99 -18.59
CA GLN A 356 19.22 -16.73 -18.90
C GLN A 356 19.13 -17.44 -20.25
N LYS A 357 18.02 -18.15 -20.50
CA LYS A 357 17.78 -18.82 -21.78
C LYS A 357 17.79 -17.83 -22.96
N LEU A 358 17.17 -16.65 -22.81
CA LEU A 358 17.16 -15.63 -23.86
C LEU A 358 18.57 -15.06 -24.14
N VAL A 359 19.41 -14.95 -23.12
CA VAL A 359 20.82 -14.55 -23.25
C VAL A 359 21.63 -15.62 -23.98
N GLU A 360 21.48 -16.90 -23.60
CA GLU A 360 22.13 -18.04 -24.27
C GLU A 360 21.72 -18.14 -25.75
N GLU A 361 20.45 -17.83 -26.07
CA GLU A 361 19.92 -17.78 -27.44
C GLU A 361 20.28 -16.48 -28.20
N ARG A 362 21.06 -15.56 -27.61
CA ARG A 362 21.46 -14.27 -28.21
C ARG A 362 20.30 -13.38 -28.65
N LYS A 363 19.16 -13.50 -27.97
CA LYS A 363 17.94 -12.70 -28.24
C LYS A 363 17.94 -11.34 -27.55
N LEU A 364 18.85 -11.13 -26.61
CA LEU A 364 19.03 -9.89 -25.86
C LEU A 364 20.38 -9.22 -26.17
N ASP A 365 20.98 -9.50 -27.33
CA ASP A 365 22.15 -8.74 -27.80
C ASP A 365 21.80 -7.22 -27.78
N ASP A 366 22.66 -6.38 -27.20
CA ASP A 366 22.45 -4.94 -26.95
C ASP A 366 21.39 -4.58 -25.88
N VAL A 367 20.89 -5.55 -25.12
CA VAL A 367 20.04 -5.34 -23.94
C VAL A 367 20.63 -6.07 -22.74
N ILE A 368 20.94 -5.32 -21.67
CA ILE A 368 21.35 -5.91 -20.39
C ILE A 368 20.15 -5.94 -19.46
N ILE A 369 19.87 -7.10 -18.86
CA ILE A 369 18.85 -7.23 -17.82
C ILE A 369 19.54 -7.59 -16.51
N ALA A 370 19.34 -6.78 -15.48
CA ALA A 370 19.87 -7.00 -14.14
C ALA A 370 18.74 -6.98 -13.11
N THR A 371 18.93 -7.71 -12.01
CA THR A 371 18.04 -7.57 -10.84
C THR A 371 18.79 -6.97 -9.67
N ALA A 372 18.18 -5.99 -9.01
CA ALA A 372 18.77 -5.32 -7.86
C ALA A 372 17.94 -5.55 -6.59
N TRP A 373 18.61 -5.76 -5.47
CA TRP A 373 18.01 -5.69 -4.14
C TRP A 373 18.57 -4.47 -3.43
N LEU A 374 17.71 -3.49 -3.16
CA LEU A 374 18.12 -2.15 -2.75
C LEU A 374 17.47 -1.78 -1.42
N SER A 375 18.17 -0.97 -0.64
CA SER A 375 17.55 -0.20 0.45
C SER A 375 16.53 0.79 -0.13
N GLN A 376 15.63 1.34 0.70
CA GLN A 376 14.67 2.35 0.24
C GLN A 376 15.37 3.59 -0.35
N GLU A 377 16.49 4.00 0.23
CA GLU A 377 17.28 5.14 -0.27
C GLU A 377 17.92 4.84 -1.63
N ASP A 378 18.54 3.67 -1.79
CA ASP A 378 19.14 3.28 -3.07
C ASP A 378 18.07 2.99 -4.13
N TYR A 379 16.88 2.54 -3.73
CA TYR A 379 15.73 2.42 -4.62
C TYR A 379 15.31 3.78 -5.18
N ALA A 380 15.13 4.79 -4.31
CA ALA A 380 14.81 6.15 -4.72
C ALA A 380 15.89 6.72 -5.66
N ARG A 381 17.17 6.51 -5.33
CA ARG A 381 18.30 6.95 -6.18
C ARG A 381 18.35 6.24 -7.53
N LEU A 382 18.02 4.95 -7.59
CA LEU A 382 17.92 4.21 -8.84
C LEU A 382 16.81 4.77 -9.72
N LEU A 383 15.63 5.03 -9.17
CA LEU A 383 14.52 5.64 -9.92
C LEU A 383 14.90 7.02 -10.46
N GLY A 384 15.48 7.89 -9.61
CA GLY A 384 15.94 9.22 -10.03
C GLY A 384 17.07 9.17 -11.07
N SER A 385 17.78 8.04 -11.16
CA SER A 385 18.85 7.81 -12.13
C SER A 385 18.38 7.23 -13.46
N ALA A 386 17.13 6.80 -13.58
CA ALA A 386 16.62 6.14 -14.77
C ALA A 386 16.15 7.11 -15.86
N ASP A 387 16.12 6.63 -17.10
CA ASP A 387 15.59 7.36 -18.25
C ASP A 387 14.07 7.19 -18.37
N LEU A 388 13.56 5.99 -18.09
CA LEU A 388 12.14 5.64 -18.14
C LEU A 388 11.79 4.57 -17.09
N GLY A 389 10.69 4.76 -16.37
CA GLY A 389 10.10 3.73 -15.52
C GLY A 389 9.14 2.85 -16.31
N VAL A 390 9.13 1.54 -16.07
CA VAL A 390 8.17 0.60 -16.69
C VAL A 390 7.29 -0.02 -15.62
N SER A 391 5.98 0.23 -15.70
CA SER A 391 4.98 -0.33 -14.80
C SER A 391 4.13 -1.40 -15.52
N LEU A 392 4.17 -2.61 -15.00
CA LEU A 392 3.36 -3.75 -15.48
C LEU A 392 2.11 -3.97 -14.62
N HIS A 393 1.82 -3.06 -13.68
CA HIS A 393 0.68 -3.18 -12.78
C HIS A 393 -0.62 -3.32 -13.58
N THR A 394 -1.35 -4.40 -13.33
CA THR A 394 -2.70 -4.58 -13.82
C THR A 394 -3.68 -4.42 -12.66
N SER A 395 -4.84 -3.83 -12.95
CA SER A 395 -5.87 -3.59 -11.93
C SER A 395 -6.87 -4.72 -11.91
N SER A 396 -6.97 -5.44 -10.78
CA SER A 396 -7.99 -6.51 -10.62
C SER A 396 -9.42 -5.96 -10.64
N SER A 397 -9.61 -4.74 -10.13
CA SER A 397 -10.90 -4.05 -10.08
C SER A 397 -11.11 -3.08 -11.25
N GLY A 398 -10.06 -2.77 -12.01
CA GLY A 398 -10.05 -1.72 -13.03
C GLY A 398 -9.89 -0.30 -12.48
N VAL A 399 -10.01 -0.11 -11.16
CA VAL A 399 -10.17 1.21 -10.53
C VAL A 399 -9.16 1.51 -9.42
N ASP A 400 -8.14 0.67 -9.23
CA ASP A 400 -7.01 0.96 -8.34
C ASP A 400 -5.89 1.75 -9.05
N LEU A 401 -4.96 2.31 -8.27
CA LEU A 401 -3.79 3.02 -8.81
C LEU A 401 -2.56 2.11 -8.88
N PRO A 402 -1.71 2.27 -9.91
CA PRO A 402 -0.42 1.61 -9.96
C PRO A 402 0.56 2.31 -9.00
N MET A 403 0.51 1.96 -7.71
CA MET A 403 1.25 2.67 -6.65
C MET A 403 2.75 2.85 -6.93
N LYS A 404 3.39 1.90 -7.60
CA LYS A 404 4.83 1.98 -7.97
C LYS A 404 5.15 3.15 -8.91
N VAL A 405 4.17 3.63 -9.68
CA VAL A 405 4.31 4.82 -10.55
C VAL A 405 4.43 6.09 -9.72
N VAL A 406 3.77 6.13 -8.56
CA VAL A 406 3.87 7.26 -7.63
C VAL A 406 5.33 7.44 -7.18
N ASP A 407 6.04 6.34 -6.92
CA ASP A 407 7.46 6.40 -6.55
C ASP A 407 8.33 6.96 -7.68
N MET A 408 8.08 6.51 -8.91
CA MET A 408 8.78 6.98 -10.12
C MET A 408 8.56 8.48 -10.32
N PHE A 409 7.31 8.95 -10.21
CA PHE A 409 6.99 10.38 -10.27
C PHE A 409 7.60 11.17 -9.13
N GLY A 410 7.73 10.60 -7.93
CA GLY A 410 8.45 11.22 -6.82
C GLY A 410 9.87 11.64 -7.15
N THR A 411 10.55 10.86 -7.98
CA THR A 411 11.92 11.11 -8.43
C THR A 411 12.01 11.80 -9.79
N GLY A 412 10.89 12.27 -10.35
CA GLY A 412 10.84 12.91 -11.66
C GLY A 412 11.07 11.96 -12.84
N LEU A 413 10.86 10.66 -12.64
CA LEU A 413 11.02 9.63 -13.66
C LEU A 413 9.70 9.49 -14.46
N PRO A 414 9.68 9.79 -15.77
CA PRO A 414 8.51 9.49 -16.59
C PRO A 414 8.28 7.99 -16.73
N VAL A 415 7.05 7.58 -17.03
CA VAL A 415 6.68 6.16 -17.04
C VAL A 415 6.08 5.69 -18.36
N ALA A 416 6.37 4.45 -18.73
CA ALA A 416 5.55 3.66 -19.64
C ALA A 416 4.79 2.63 -18.80
N GLY A 417 3.47 2.59 -18.87
CA GLY A 417 2.67 1.69 -18.03
C GLY A 417 1.54 0.99 -18.76
N TRP A 418 1.13 -0.15 -18.21
CA TRP A 418 -0.06 -0.86 -18.69
C TRP A 418 -1.30 0.03 -18.55
N SER A 419 -1.95 0.33 -19.67
CA SER A 419 -3.00 1.36 -19.73
C SER A 419 -4.43 0.83 -19.78
N LYS A 420 -4.61 -0.50 -19.84
CA LYS A 420 -5.94 -1.13 -19.96
C LYS A 420 -6.66 -1.24 -18.62
N PHE A 421 -6.88 -0.12 -17.95
CA PHE A 421 -7.80 -0.02 -16.82
C PHE A 421 -8.29 1.43 -16.63
N GLU A 422 -9.48 1.58 -16.04
CA GLU A 422 -10.24 2.83 -16.00
C GLU A 422 -9.54 3.94 -15.21
N ALA A 423 -8.89 3.59 -14.11
CA ALA A 423 -8.17 4.54 -13.26
C ALA A 423 -6.83 5.03 -13.84
N TRP A 424 -6.33 4.43 -14.93
CA TRP A 424 -5.03 4.80 -15.53
C TRP A 424 -4.86 6.31 -15.74
N PRO A 425 -5.84 7.01 -16.36
CA PRO A 425 -5.71 8.44 -16.64
C PRO A 425 -5.70 9.33 -15.40
N GLU A 426 -6.00 8.82 -14.20
CA GLU A 426 -6.01 9.62 -12.97
C GLU A 426 -4.59 9.93 -12.48
N LEU A 427 -3.66 8.99 -12.65
CA LEU A 427 -2.26 9.15 -12.28
C LEU A 427 -1.38 9.45 -13.50
N VAL A 428 -1.55 8.73 -14.61
CA VAL A 428 -0.70 8.90 -15.80
C VAL A 428 -1.46 9.60 -16.92
N LYS A 429 -0.94 10.74 -17.34
CA LYS A 429 -1.46 11.58 -18.42
C LYS A 429 -0.67 11.31 -19.70
N GLU A 430 -1.33 10.72 -20.69
CA GLU A 430 -0.73 10.30 -21.95
C GLU A 430 -0.01 11.47 -22.64
N GLY A 431 1.28 11.30 -22.94
CA GLY A 431 2.08 12.32 -23.62
C GLY A 431 2.44 13.53 -22.76
N GLU A 432 2.12 13.51 -21.46
CA GLU A 432 2.47 14.57 -20.50
C GLU A 432 3.46 14.09 -19.44
N ASN A 433 3.16 13.04 -18.68
CA ASN A 433 4.04 12.48 -17.65
C ASN A 433 4.35 10.99 -17.89
N GLY A 434 3.66 10.34 -18.83
CA GLY A 434 3.94 8.98 -19.26
C GLY A 434 3.26 8.58 -20.56
N ARG A 435 3.43 7.30 -20.91
CA ARG A 435 2.85 6.65 -22.09
C ARG A 435 2.17 5.33 -21.69
N GLY A 436 1.03 5.05 -22.30
CA GLY A 436 0.30 3.81 -22.13
C GLY A 436 0.75 2.74 -23.12
N PHE A 437 0.86 1.49 -22.66
CA PHE A 437 0.94 0.33 -23.54
C PHE A 437 -0.08 -0.73 -23.12
N SER A 438 -0.28 -1.73 -23.97
CA SER A 438 -1.24 -2.81 -23.69
C SER A 438 -0.89 -4.16 -24.33
N SER A 439 0.36 -4.29 -24.78
CA SER A 439 0.98 -5.48 -25.34
C SER A 439 2.51 -5.30 -25.33
N ALA A 440 3.25 -6.39 -25.58
CA ALA A 440 4.70 -6.34 -25.76
C ALA A 440 5.07 -5.42 -26.94
N ASP A 441 4.38 -5.57 -28.07
CA ASP A 441 4.60 -4.74 -29.27
C ASP A 441 4.40 -3.25 -28.98
N GLY A 442 3.37 -2.92 -28.21
CA GLY A 442 3.08 -1.54 -27.80
C GLY A 442 4.17 -0.96 -26.91
N LEU A 443 4.69 -1.76 -25.96
CA LEU A 443 5.83 -1.34 -25.14
C LEU A 443 7.10 -1.17 -26.00
N THR A 444 7.36 -2.07 -26.94
CA THR A 444 8.50 -1.92 -27.88
C THR A 444 8.37 -0.64 -28.70
N GLN A 445 7.17 -0.32 -29.20
CA GLN A 445 6.92 0.92 -29.92
C GLN A 445 7.20 2.15 -29.05
N VAL A 446 6.70 2.19 -27.81
CA VAL A 446 6.99 3.27 -26.87
C VAL A 446 8.49 3.44 -26.65
N LEU A 447 9.23 2.33 -26.44
CA LEU A 447 10.69 2.39 -26.26
C LEU A 447 11.40 2.96 -27.50
N GLN A 448 10.97 2.60 -28.71
CA GLN A 448 11.57 3.13 -29.94
C GLN A 448 11.25 4.61 -30.16
N GLU A 449 10.01 5.03 -29.94
CA GLU A 449 9.61 6.43 -30.11
C GLU A 449 10.36 7.34 -29.12
N LEU A 450 10.44 6.92 -27.85
CA LEU A 450 11.06 7.73 -26.81
C LEU A 450 12.59 7.76 -26.90
N PHE A 451 13.23 6.69 -27.37
CA PHE A 451 14.70 6.57 -27.38
C PHE A 451 15.35 6.71 -28.75
N GLY A 452 14.62 6.49 -29.85
CA GLY A 452 15.11 6.65 -31.22
C GLY A 452 14.90 8.04 -31.81
N GLY A 453 14.01 8.85 -31.22
CA GLY A 453 13.73 10.21 -31.69
C GLY A 453 14.74 11.27 -31.21
N ASP A 454 14.39 12.54 -31.41
CA ASP A 454 15.19 13.72 -31.01
C ASP A 454 15.09 14.06 -29.50
N GLU A 455 14.68 13.09 -28.68
CA GLU A 455 14.42 13.19 -27.24
C GLU A 455 13.37 14.22 -26.80
N ARG A 456 12.74 14.97 -27.71
CA ARG A 456 11.79 16.02 -27.32
C ARG A 456 10.63 15.46 -26.53
N GLU A 457 10.11 14.32 -26.95
CA GLU A 457 9.02 13.65 -26.25
C GLU A 457 9.46 13.16 -24.86
N LEU A 458 10.57 12.46 -24.75
CA LEU A 458 11.08 11.99 -23.46
C LEU A 458 11.35 13.15 -22.49
N LYS A 459 11.90 14.26 -22.99
CA LYS A 459 12.11 15.47 -22.20
C LYS A 459 10.78 16.07 -21.73
N LYS A 460 9.79 16.17 -22.61
CA LYS A 460 8.43 16.62 -22.27
C LYS A 460 7.81 15.73 -21.18
N LEU A 461 7.92 14.40 -21.32
CA LEU A 461 7.43 13.46 -20.31
C LEU A 461 8.11 13.65 -18.96
N ARG A 462 9.44 13.85 -18.98
CA ARG A 462 10.21 14.13 -17.76
C ARG A 462 9.80 15.45 -17.12
N GLU A 463 9.56 16.50 -17.90
CA GLU A 463 9.04 17.77 -17.39
C GLU A 463 7.66 17.59 -16.75
N GLY A 464 6.79 16.75 -17.30
CA GLY A 464 5.51 16.38 -16.68
C GLY A 464 5.69 15.60 -15.38
N ALA A 465 6.55 14.57 -15.36
CA ALA A 465 6.86 13.83 -14.14
C ALA A 465 7.45 14.73 -13.04
N MET A 466 8.28 15.71 -13.41
CA MET A 466 8.81 16.72 -12.47
C MET A 466 7.73 17.65 -11.90
N LYS A 467 6.58 17.82 -12.58
CA LYS A 467 5.44 18.56 -12.01
C LYS A 467 4.74 17.75 -10.92
N GLU A 468 4.66 16.42 -11.05
CA GLU A 468 4.11 15.54 -10.02
C GLU A 468 4.93 15.61 -8.71
N CYS A 469 6.25 15.86 -8.79
CA CYS A 469 7.10 16.10 -7.61
C CYS A 469 6.67 17.31 -6.75
N ARG A 470 5.87 18.23 -7.28
CA ARG A 470 5.49 19.47 -6.58
C ARG A 470 4.37 19.28 -5.57
N ARG A 471 3.61 18.19 -5.70
CA ARG A 471 2.48 17.87 -4.82
C ARG A 471 2.73 16.50 -4.18
N ARG A 472 3.05 16.50 -2.90
CA ARG A 472 3.41 15.32 -2.12
C ARG A 472 2.20 14.77 -1.36
N TRP A 473 2.42 13.65 -0.68
CA TRP A 473 1.42 13.00 0.17
C TRP A 473 0.68 13.99 1.08
N ASP A 474 1.40 14.75 1.91
CA ASP A 474 0.77 15.66 2.87
C ASP A 474 -0.05 16.78 2.20
N ASP A 475 0.35 17.24 1.00
CA ASP A 475 -0.39 18.25 0.22
C ASP A 475 -1.74 17.75 -0.31
N GLU A 476 -1.88 16.45 -0.56
CA GLU A 476 -3.16 15.81 -0.92
C GLU A 476 -3.93 15.40 0.34
N TRP A 477 -3.21 14.94 1.35
CA TRP A 477 -3.78 14.36 2.56
C TRP A 477 -4.44 15.37 3.48
N MET A 478 -3.77 16.48 3.77
CA MET A 478 -4.25 17.46 4.76
C MET A 478 -5.61 18.07 4.39
N PRO A 479 -5.87 18.51 3.13
CA PRO A 479 -7.16 19.07 2.75
C PRO A 479 -8.35 18.10 2.87
N ILE A 480 -8.08 16.79 2.84
CA ILE A 480 -9.10 15.73 2.77
C ILE A 480 -9.19 14.99 4.11
N ALA A 481 -8.16 14.20 4.43
CA ALA A 481 -8.13 13.39 5.63
C ALA A 481 -7.83 14.24 6.87
N GLY A 482 -6.89 15.18 6.79
CA GLY A 482 -6.61 16.12 7.90
C GLY A 482 -7.86 16.87 8.36
N ARG A 483 -8.65 17.37 7.40
CA ARG A 483 -9.95 18.02 7.65
C ARG A 483 -10.97 17.07 8.29
N LEU A 484 -11.09 15.83 7.79
CA LEU A 484 -12.02 14.84 8.35
C LEU A 484 -11.67 14.50 9.80
N PHE A 485 -10.38 14.33 10.09
CA PHE A 485 -9.87 14.06 11.43
C PHE A 485 -9.90 15.28 12.36
N GLN A 486 -10.13 16.49 11.83
CA GLN A 486 -10.11 17.76 12.56
C GLN A 486 -8.72 18.10 13.12
N LEU A 487 -7.67 17.75 12.37
CA LEU A 487 -6.29 18.07 12.74
C LEU A 487 -5.97 19.54 12.41
N LYS A 488 -5.11 20.16 13.23
CA LYS A 488 -4.64 21.53 12.99
C LYS A 488 -3.60 21.50 11.86
N GLY A 489 -3.75 22.40 10.90
CA GLY A 489 -2.84 22.56 9.76
C GLY A 489 -1.65 23.45 10.05
#